data_AF-A0A381Y9Q2-F1
#
_entry.id   AF-A0A381Y9Q2-F1
#
_cell.length_a   1.000
_cell.length_b   1.000
_cell.length_c   1.000
_cell.angle_alpha   90.00
_cell.angle_beta   90.00
_cell.angle_gamma   90.00
#
_symmetry.space_group_name_H-M   'P 1'
#
loop_
_entity.id
_entity.type
_entity.pdbx_description
1 polymer ?
#
loop_
_entity_poly.entity_id
_entity_poly.type
_entity_poly.pdbx_seq_one_letter_code
_entity_poly.pdbx_strand_id
1 'polypeptide(L)'
;MIEYFVPNASSFAGDIDDLFVLITWIIGIAFILTMGTMVYFMIRFRRKKGVSAEYITGEKHKEKKWTHYPHYTVIALDVVIIAVNIMVWVHVKQTLPPKDNLIRVIGQQWSWSFIDAGPDGILD
;
A
#
# COMPACT_ATOMS: atom_id res chain seq x y z
N MET A 1 9.15 6.56 10.40
CA MET A 1 9.79 6.23 9.10
C MET A 1 9.57 7.34 8.08
N ILE A 2 8.32 7.80 7.89
CA ILE A 2 8.00 8.94 7.01
C ILE A 2 8.24 10.28 7.72
N GLU A 3 7.86 10.39 9.00
CA GLU A 3 8.08 11.58 9.85
C GLU A 3 9.54 12.08 9.93
N TYR A 4 10.53 11.22 9.65
CA TYR A 4 11.93 11.61 9.62
C TYR A 4 12.25 12.59 8.47
N PHE A 5 11.53 12.45 7.34
CA PHE A 5 11.72 13.30 6.17
C PHE A 5 10.79 14.52 6.17
N VAL A 6 9.54 14.32 6.61
CA VAL A 6 8.53 15.37 6.68
C VAL A 6 7.74 15.20 7.98
N PRO A 7 7.78 16.19 8.91
CA PRO A 7 7.06 16.07 10.17
C PRO A 7 5.55 16.13 9.96
N ASN A 8 4.81 15.44 10.83
CA ASN A 8 3.36 15.42 10.80
C ASN A 8 2.77 16.80 11.12
N ALA A 9 1.89 17.29 10.24
CA ALA A 9 1.29 18.63 10.30
C ALA A 9 -0.25 18.61 10.41
N SER A 10 -0.85 17.43 10.59
CA SER A 10 -2.29 17.24 10.70
C SER A 10 -2.60 16.12 11.68
N SER A 11 -3.72 16.21 12.39
CA SER A 11 -4.22 15.14 13.27
C SER A 11 -4.48 13.83 12.53
N PHE A 12 -4.72 13.88 11.22
CA PHE A 12 -4.95 12.73 10.36
C PHE A 12 -3.65 12.09 9.83
N ALA A 13 -2.51 12.77 9.96
CA ALA A 13 -1.28 12.34 9.30
C ALA A 13 -0.75 11.02 9.87
N GLY A 14 -0.86 10.82 11.19
CA GLY A 14 -0.44 9.59 11.86
C GLY A 14 -1.17 8.34 11.35
N ASP A 15 -2.50 8.42 11.19
CA ASP A 15 -3.31 7.29 10.68
C ASP A 15 -2.89 6.87 9.26
N ILE A 16 -2.55 7.85 8.42
CA ILE A 16 -2.08 7.61 7.06
C ILE A 16 -0.68 7.00 7.09
N ASP A 17 0.23 7.54 7.90
CA ASP A 17 1.59 7.03 8.05
C ASP A 17 1.61 5.59 8.55
N ASP A 18 0.80 5.26 9.56
CA ASP A 18 0.68 3.91 10.10
C ASP A 18 0.15 2.92 9.05
N LEU A 19 -0.82 3.35 8.24
CA LEU A 19 -1.33 2.56 7.11
C LEU A 19 -0.21 2.29 6.08
N PHE A 20 0.59 3.30 5.73
CA PHE A 20 1.73 3.11 4.84
C PHE A 20 2.79 2.19 5.43
N VAL A 21 3.10 2.31 6.73
CA VAL A 21 4.06 1.44 7.41
C VAL A 21 3.56 -0.01 7.41
N LEU A 22 2.29 -0.24 7.73
CA LEU A 22 1.66 -1.57 7.71
C LEU A 22 1.77 -2.22 6.32
N ILE A 23 1.35 -1.50 5.28
CA ILE A 23 1.39 -1.99 3.89
C ILE A 23 2.83 -2.27 3.46
N THR A 24 3.76 -1.37 3.80
CA THR A 24 5.18 -1.49 3.46
C THR A 24 5.79 -2.76 4.05
N TRP A 25 5.49 -3.06 5.33
CA TRP A 25 5.98 -4.29 5.97
C TRP A 25 5.37 -5.55 5.36
N ILE A 26 4.06 -5.56 5.10
CA ILE A 26 3.38 -6.70 4.49
C ILE A 26 3.99 -7.01 3.10
N ILE A 27 4.06 -6.01 2.23
CA ILE A 27 4.60 -6.15 0.87
C ILE A 27 6.10 -6.46 0.93
N GLY A 28 6.85 -5.78 1.80
CA GLY A 28 8.28 -5.95 1.96
C GLY A 28 8.66 -7.39 2.36
N ILE A 29 7.94 -7.98 3.32
CA ILE A 29 8.16 -9.37 3.73
C ILE A 29 7.86 -10.32 2.56
N ALA A 30 6.71 -10.16 1.89
CA ALA A 30 6.34 -10.98 0.75
C ALA A 30 7.36 -10.88 -0.40
N PHE A 31 7.88 -9.68 -0.66
CA PHE A 31 8.92 -9.42 -1.63
C PHE A 31 10.21 -10.15 -1.29
N ILE A 32 10.70 -10.04 -0.04
CA ILE A 32 11.93 -10.72 0.39
C ILE A 32 11.78 -12.25 0.31
N LEU A 33 10.63 -12.80 0.72
CA LEU A 33 10.35 -14.23 0.60
C LEU A 33 10.35 -14.70 -0.87
N THR A 34 9.74 -13.92 -1.76
CA THR A 34 9.68 -14.21 -3.19
C THR A 34 11.07 -14.17 -3.82
N MET A 35 11.82 -13.11 -3.58
CA MET A 35 13.19 -12.96 -4.07
C MET A 35 14.12 -14.02 -3.50
N GLY A 36 14.02 -14.30 -2.20
CA GLY A 36 14.78 -15.37 -1.54
C GLY A 36 14.49 -16.74 -2.14
N THR A 37 13.21 -17.05 -2.42
CA THR A 37 12.82 -18.30 -3.08
C THR A 37 13.38 -18.38 -4.50
N MET A 38 13.32 -17.28 -5.26
CA MET A 38 13.89 -17.23 -6.61
C MET A 38 15.40 -17.47 -6.58
N VAL A 39 16.14 -16.78 -5.71
CA VAL A 39 17.59 -16.97 -5.53
C VAL A 39 17.90 -18.39 -5.09
N TYR A 40 17.15 -18.93 -4.13
CA TYR A 40 17.29 -20.32 -3.70
C TYR A 40 17.13 -21.29 -4.86
N PHE A 41 16.10 -21.13 -5.71
CA PHE A 41 15.89 -22.00 -6.86
C PHE A 41 17.01 -21.88 -7.91
N MET A 42 17.50 -20.66 -8.17
CA MET A 42 18.66 -20.47 -9.07
C MET A 42 19.89 -21.24 -8.58
N ILE A 43 20.18 -21.22 -7.27
CA ILE A 43 21.34 -21.90 -6.69
C ILE A 43 21.13 -23.42 -6.62
N ARG A 44 19.96 -23.86 -6.15
CA ARG A 44 19.61 -25.25 -5.85
C ARG A 44 19.36 -26.09 -7.09
N PHE A 45 18.72 -25.51 -8.11
CA PHE A 45 18.33 -26.15 -9.36
C PHE A 45 19.17 -25.68 -10.56
N ARG A 46 20.38 -25.16 -10.31
CA ARG A 46 21.32 -24.81 -11.39
C ARG A 46 21.63 -26.02 -12.27
N ARG A 47 21.91 -25.78 -13.56
CA ARG A 47 22.30 -26.81 -14.53
C ARG A 47 23.50 -27.62 -14.02
N LYS A 48 23.37 -28.94 -14.00
CA LYS A 48 24.48 -29.90 -13.78
C LYS A 48 24.59 -30.84 -14.97
N LYS A 49 25.82 -31.15 -15.38
CA LYS A 49 26.06 -32.14 -16.43
C LYS A 49 25.49 -33.50 -16.00
N GLY A 50 24.81 -34.20 -16.91
CA GLY A 50 24.20 -35.51 -16.64
C GLY A 50 22.88 -35.49 -15.85
N VAL A 51 22.37 -34.32 -15.45
CA VAL A 51 21.06 -34.20 -14.77
C VAL A 51 20.04 -33.58 -15.72
N SER A 52 18.93 -34.28 -15.96
CA SER A 52 17.77 -33.75 -16.71
C SER A 52 16.82 -32.99 -15.77
N ALA A 53 16.09 -32.03 -16.34
CA ALA A 53 15.01 -31.36 -15.63
C ALA A 53 13.79 -32.29 -15.52
N GLU A 54 13.05 -32.19 -14.42
CA GLU A 54 11.77 -32.88 -14.27
C GLU A 54 10.71 -32.22 -15.16
N TYR A 55 9.88 -33.02 -15.83
CA TYR A 55 8.79 -32.52 -16.66
C TYR A 55 7.52 -32.38 -15.82
N ILE A 56 7.20 -31.15 -15.44
CA ILE A 56 6.01 -30.79 -14.66
C ILE A 56 5.02 -30.11 -15.60
N THR A 57 3.88 -30.74 -15.86
CA THR A 57 2.84 -30.17 -16.75
C THR A 57 1.99 -29.12 -16.05
N GLY A 58 1.90 -29.16 -14.71
CA GLY A 58 1.08 -28.25 -13.93
C GLY A 58 -0.41 -28.58 -13.98
N GLU A 59 -0.83 -29.68 -14.58
CA GLU A 59 -2.25 -30.06 -14.68
C GLU A 59 -2.78 -30.64 -13.37
N LYS A 60 -1.93 -31.35 -12.62
CA LYS A 60 -2.33 -32.00 -11.38
C LYS A 60 -2.43 -30.98 -10.25
N HIS A 61 -3.49 -31.09 -9.45
CA HIS A 61 -3.70 -30.20 -8.31
C HIS A 61 -2.51 -30.20 -7.32
N LYS A 62 -1.82 -31.33 -7.15
CA LYS A 62 -0.62 -31.44 -6.31
C LYS A 62 0.52 -30.53 -6.77
N GLU A 63 0.67 -30.34 -8.08
CA GLU A 63 1.70 -29.50 -8.69
C GLU A 63 1.39 -28.00 -8.52
N LYS A 64 0.09 -27.63 -8.44
CA LYS A 64 -0.34 -26.24 -8.20
C LYS A 64 -0.37 -25.83 -6.73
N LYS A 65 -0.28 -26.77 -5.79
CA LYS A 65 -0.37 -26.46 -4.33
C LYS A 65 0.61 -25.37 -3.91
N TRP A 66 1.84 -25.43 -4.41
CA TRP A 66 2.88 -24.45 -4.11
C TRP A 66 2.54 -23.03 -4.57
N THR A 67 1.69 -22.87 -5.59
CA THR A 67 1.21 -21.56 -6.05
C THR A 67 -0.05 -21.11 -5.30
N HIS A 68 -0.95 -22.04 -4.99
CA HIS A 68 -2.19 -21.72 -4.29
C HIS A 68 -1.97 -21.21 -2.86
N TYR A 69 -1.05 -21.81 -2.10
CA TYR A 69 -0.81 -21.36 -0.72
C TYR A 69 -0.36 -19.89 -0.66
N PRO A 70 0.71 -19.45 -1.35
CA PRO A 70 1.10 -18.04 -1.37
C PRO A 70 -0.01 -17.13 -1.91
N HIS A 71 -0.71 -17.55 -2.96
CA HIS A 71 -1.79 -16.76 -3.55
C HIS A 71 -2.92 -16.47 -2.54
N TYR A 72 -3.43 -17.49 -1.85
CA TYR A 72 -4.47 -17.30 -0.83
C TYR A 72 -3.96 -16.53 0.39
N THR A 73 -2.69 -16.71 0.77
CA THR A 73 -2.08 -15.90 1.82
C THR A 73 -2.06 -14.41 1.45
N VAL A 74 -1.67 -14.06 0.22
CA VAL A 74 -1.69 -12.66 -0.24
C VAL A 74 -3.12 -12.11 -0.24
N ILE A 75 -4.09 -12.85 -0.76
CA ILE A 75 -5.50 -12.42 -0.72
C ILE A 75 -5.98 -12.16 0.71
N ALA A 76 -5.63 -13.03 1.65
CA ALA A 76 -6.01 -12.84 3.05
C ALA A 76 -5.40 -11.56 3.65
N LEU A 77 -4.14 -11.26 3.31
CA LEU A 77 -3.47 -10.03 3.74
C LEU A 77 -4.10 -8.78 3.08
N ASP A 78 -4.48 -8.88 1.80
CA ASP A 78 -5.16 -7.80 1.08
C ASP A 78 -6.50 -7.46 1.72
N VAL A 79 -7.28 -8.46 2.15
CA VAL A 79 -8.55 -8.24 2.86
C VAL A 79 -8.32 -7.45 4.16
N VAL A 80 -7.25 -7.77 4.90
CA VAL A 80 -6.87 -7.03 6.12
C VAL A 80 -6.51 -5.58 5.78
N ILE A 81 -5.68 -5.38 4.76
CA ILE A 81 -5.29 -4.03 4.31
C ILE A 81 -6.51 -3.21 3.91
N ILE A 82 -7.43 -3.81 3.13
CA ILE A 82 -8.67 -3.14 2.69
C ILE A 82 -9.52 -2.73 3.90
N ALA A 83 -9.68 -3.61 4.90
CA ALA A 83 -10.45 -3.29 6.09
C ALA A 83 -9.87 -2.08 6.84
N VAL A 84 -8.55 -2.05 7.07
CA VAL A 84 -7.86 -0.93 7.75
C VAL A 84 -7.94 0.34 6.89
N ASN A 85 -7.71 0.21 5.57
CA ASN A 85 -7.79 1.33 4.63
C ASN A 85 -9.17 2.00 4.65
N ILE A 86 -10.25 1.21 4.65
CA ILE A 86 -11.62 1.74 4.73
C ILE A 86 -11.81 2.54 6.03
N MET A 87 -11.32 2.06 7.17
CA MET A 87 -11.45 2.78 8.44
C MET A 87 -10.73 4.14 8.39
N VAL A 88 -9.48 4.16 7.91
CA VAL A 88 -8.71 5.40 7.75
C VAL A 88 -9.38 6.32 6.74
N TRP A 89 -9.88 5.80 5.62
CA TRP A 89 -10.57 6.59 4.60
C TRP A 89 -11.83 7.28 5.14
N VAL A 90 -12.66 6.55 5.88
CA VAL A 90 -13.86 7.10 6.53
C VAL A 90 -13.44 8.23 7.46
N HIS A 91 -12.43 8.02 8.28
CA HIS A 91 -11.95 9.01 9.23
C HIS A 91 -11.47 10.30 8.56
N VAL A 92 -10.63 10.16 7.52
CA VAL A 92 -9.95 11.28 6.86
C VAL A 92 -10.83 12.00 5.84
N LYS A 93 -11.83 11.33 5.25
CA LYS A 93 -12.62 11.88 4.12
C LYS A 93 -14.11 12.02 4.37
N GLN A 94 -14.69 11.25 5.28
CA GLN A 94 -16.15 11.21 5.45
C GLN A 94 -16.59 11.81 6.78
N THR A 95 -15.85 11.57 7.86
CA THR A 95 -16.15 12.12 9.20
C THR A 95 -15.37 13.40 9.47
N LEU A 96 -15.40 14.33 8.50
CA LEU A 96 -14.72 15.61 8.65
C LEU A 96 -15.41 16.45 9.74
N PRO A 97 -14.63 17.16 10.59
CA PRO A 97 -15.20 18.10 11.53
C PRO A 97 -15.91 19.24 10.79
N PRO A 98 -16.77 20.01 11.49
CA PRO A 98 -17.28 21.28 10.97
C PRO A 98 -16.13 22.15 10.45
N LYS A 99 -16.39 22.90 9.37
CA LYS A 99 -15.38 23.77 8.78
C LYS A 99 -15.20 25.00 9.66
N ASP A 100 -14.00 25.19 10.21
CA ASP A 100 -13.68 26.36 11.01
C ASP A 100 -13.39 27.60 10.14
N ASN A 101 -12.55 27.43 9.11
CA ASN A 101 -12.20 28.49 8.15
C ASN A 101 -12.48 28.02 6.71
N LEU A 102 -13.03 28.93 5.90
CA LEU A 102 -13.35 28.65 4.50
C LEU A 102 -12.38 29.41 3.59
N ILE A 103 -11.53 28.65 2.90
CA ILE A 103 -10.55 29.20 1.93
C ILE A 103 -10.89 28.66 0.54
N ARG A 104 -11.13 29.55 -0.43
CA ARG A 104 -11.24 29.21 -1.85
C ARG A 104 -9.85 29.16 -2.46
N VAL A 105 -9.51 28.04 -3.08
CA VAL A 105 -8.25 27.86 -3.81
C VAL A 105 -8.54 27.87 -5.31
N ILE A 106 -7.93 28.79 -6.05
CA ILE A 106 -8.10 28.95 -7.49
C ILE A 106 -6.81 28.54 -8.19
N GLY A 107 -6.88 27.49 -9.02
CA GLY A 107 -5.77 27.06 -9.87
C GLY A 107 -5.70 27.88 -11.16
N GLN A 108 -4.50 28.33 -11.51
CA GLN A 108 -4.18 29.11 -12.72
C GLN A 108 -2.99 28.46 -13.44
N GLN A 109 -2.73 28.87 -14.68
CA GLN A 109 -1.52 28.45 -15.38
C GLN A 109 -0.27 28.90 -14.60
N TRP A 110 0.44 27.94 -14.00
CA TRP A 110 1.62 28.14 -13.14
C TRP A 110 1.40 29.06 -11.92
N SER A 111 0.18 29.16 -11.39
CA SER A 111 -0.10 29.97 -10.20
C SER A 111 -1.29 29.43 -9.41
N TRP A 112 -1.36 29.81 -8.14
CA TRP A 112 -2.48 29.56 -7.25
C TRP A 112 -2.87 30.87 -6.57
N SER A 113 -4.17 31.16 -6.49
CA SER A 113 -4.70 32.28 -5.70
C SER A 113 -5.60 31.75 -4.60
N PHE A 114 -5.56 32.41 -3.44
CA PHE A 114 -6.28 32.03 -2.24
C PHE A 114 -7.19 33.19 -1.83
N ILE A 115 -8.45 32.88 -1.53
CA ILE A 115 -9.42 33.84 -0.99
C ILE A 115 -9.91 33.29 0.35
N ASP A 116 -9.65 34.02 1.41
CA ASP A 116 -10.19 33.75 2.76
C ASP A 116 -11.56 34.42 2.87
N ALA A 117 -12.56 33.70 3.39
CA ALA A 117 -13.89 34.23 3.61
C ALA A 117 -13.93 35.31 4.71
N GLY A 118 -12.92 35.41 5.57
CA GLY A 118 -12.89 36.41 6.63
C GLY A 118 -14.00 36.23 7.68
N PRO A 119 -14.28 37.26 8.51
CA PRO A 119 -15.17 37.13 9.67
C PRO A 119 -16.65 36.89 9.35
N ASP A 120 -17.12 37.24 8.15
CA ASP A 120 -18.51 37.01 7.73
C ASP A 120 -18.74 35.60 7.18
N GLY A 121 -17.66 34.86 6.86
CA GLY A 121 -17.70 33.50 6.37
C GLY A 121 -18.25 33.37 4.95
N ILE A 122 -18.36 34.47 4.21
CA ILE A 122 -18.94 34.50 2.86
C ILE A 122 -17.81 34.61 1.82
N LEU A 123 -17.82 33.71 0.85
CA LEU A 123 -16.94 33.81 -0.31
C LEU A 123 -17.70 34.44 -1.48
N ASP A 124 -17.74 35.79 -1.49
CA ASP A 124 -18.47 36.66 -2.43
C ASP A 124 -20.01 36.52 -2.44
#